data_AF-A0AB33B5W0-F1
#
_entry.id   AF-A0AB33B5W0-F1
#
_cell.length_a   1.000
_cell.length_b   1.000
_cell.length_c   1.000
_cell.angle_alpha   90.00
_cell.angle_beta   90.00
_cell.angle_gamma   90.00
#
_symmetry.space_group_name_H-M   'P 1'
#
loop_
_entity.id
_entity.type
_entity.pdbx_description
1 polymer ?
#
loop_
_entity_poly.entity_id
_entity_poly.type
_entity_poly.pdbx_seq_one_letter_code
_entity_poly.pdbx_strand_id
1 'polypeptide(L)'
;MSKIQPEKYYEACITHHLVNYFQFTLDKKIYPFSISQIEEKLEGYDFGYKISKNSFFIQYKRPYRVIPEDTYYWKIDIEQLRTINSKAEGINTYYALPSFGDSAGWYEALENTFFINALSLEKQIKKISRGKNVKTISINSEKIRLDNWKKMNRIFAAHLNNVAITKIDVHDDLNIVLSSIHELDEDTKSSTWMYILEEDK
;
A
#
# COMPACT_ATOMS: atom_id res chain seq x y z
N MET A 1 -23.39 14.40 13.39
CA MET A 1 -21.95 14.31 13.04
C MET A 1 -21.68 12.90 12.58
N SER A 2 -21.35 12.68 11.31
CA SER A 2 -21.01 11.34 10.80
C SER A 2 -19.76 10.85 11.53
N LYS A 3 -19.86 9.73 12.27
CA LYS A 3 -18.70 9.09 12.88
C LYS A 3 -17.69 8.79 11.78
N ILE A 4 -16.51 9.42 11.83
CA ILE A 4 -15.38 9.08 10.98
C ILE A 4 -15.16 7.57 11.15
N GLN A 5 -15.27 6.82 10.06
CA GLN A 5 -15.07 5.38 10.11
C GLN A 5 -13.65 5.10 10.63
N PRO A 6 -13.45 4.16 11.57
CA PRO A 6 -12.14 3.86 12.16
C PRO A 6 -11.05 3.54 11.12
N GLU A 7 -11.45 3.15 9.91
CA GLU A 7 -10.60 2.87 8.77
C GLU A 7 -9.66 4.04 8.41
N LYS A 8 -10.14 5.29 8.49
CA LYS A 8 -9.32 6.47 8.18
C LYS A 8 -8.15 6.70 9.16
N TYR A 9 -8.21 6.13 10.37
CA TYR A 9 -7.15 6.31 11.36
C TYR A 9 -5.93 5.46 11.05
N TYR A 10 -6.12 4.19 10.65
CA TYR A 10 -4.98 3.30 10.34
C TYR A 10 -4.19 3.82 9.15
N GLU A 11 -4.89 4.19 8.09
CA GLU A 11 -4.30 4.75 6.87
C GLU A 11 -3.54 6.02 7.23
N ALA A 12 -4.19 7.02 7.85
CA ALA A 12 -3.56 8.27 8.21
C ALA A 12 -2.33 8.10 9.13
N CYS A 13 -2.41 7.22 10.14
CA CYS A 13 -1.27 6.93 11.02
C CYS A 13 -0.11 6.33 10.24
N ILE A 14 -0.35 5.26 9.47
CA ILE A 14 0.71 4.59 8.70
C ILE A 14 1.29 5.56 7.66
N THR A 15 0.46 6.30 6.94
CA THR A 15 0.86 7.34 5.98
C THR A 15 1.75 8.39 6.64
N HIS A 16 1.34 8.94 7.79
CA HIS A 16 2.12 9.93 8.53
C HIS A 16 3.52 9.42 8.87
N HIS A 17 3.60 8.19 9.40
CA HIS A 17 4.89 7.58 9.75
C HIS A 17 5.73 7.25 8.52
N LEU A 18 5.14 6.81 7.41
CA LEU A 18 5.86 6.59 6.14
C LEU A 18 6.47 7.90 5.61
N VAL A 19 5.68 8.98 5.55
CA VAL A 19 6.14 10.29 5.06
C VAL A 19 7.31 10.79 5.89
N ASN A 20 7.17 10.78 7.23
CA ASN A 20 8.22 11.20 8.14
C ASN A 20 9.47 10.32 8.01
N TYR A 21 9.30 9.01 7.84
CA TYR A 21 10.42 8.09 7.69
C TYR A 21 11.24 8.41 6.43
N PHE A 22 10.58 8.56 5.28
CA PHE A 22 11.26 8.91 4.04
C PHE A 22 11.96 10.27 4.17
N GLN A 23 11.29 11.27 4.73
CA GLN A 23 11.86 12.62 4.88
C GLN A 23 13.05 12.66 5.82
N PHE A 24 12.90 12.13 7.04
CA PHE A 24 13.89 12.33 8.09
C PHE A 24 14.96 11.24 8.14
N THR A 25 14.69 10.05 7.60
CA THR A 25 15.64 8.93 7.64
C THR A 25 16.30 8.68 6.30
N LEU A 26 15.56 8.83 5.19
CA LEU A 26 16.08 8.55 3.85
C LEU A 26 16.44 9.82 3.06
N ASP A 27 16.16 11.00 3.61
CA ASP A 27 16.31 12.29 2.92
C ASP A 27 15.59 12.31 1.56
N LYS A 28 14.35 11.80 1.55
CA LYS A 28 13.49 11.72 0.38
C LYS A 28 12.09 12.20 0.71
N LYS A 29 11.40 12.81 -0.25
CA LYS A 29 9.99 13.18 -0.08
C LYS A 29 9.10 12.19 -0.81
N ILE A 30 8.06 11.72 -0.12
CA ILE A 30 6.94 11.00 -0.74
C ILE A 30 5.66 11.78 -0.54
N TYR A 31 4.81 11.76 -1.55
CA TYR A 31 3.52 12.42 -1.56
C TYR A 31 2.42 11.35 -1.61
N PRO A 32 1.65 11.18 -0.53
CA PRO A 32 0.54 10.25 -0.50
C PRO A 32 -0.68 10.86 -1.19
N PHE A 33 -1.27 10.12 -2.11
CA PHE A 33 -2.54 10.47 -2.76
C PHE A 33 -3.53 9.32 -2.58
N SER A 34 -4.74 9.64 -2.11
CA SER A 34 -5.84 8.70 -2.34
C SER A 34 -6.09 8.62 -3.84
N ILE A 35 -6.50 7.45 -4.33
CA ILE A 35 -6.81 7.28 -5.75
C ILE A 35 -7.87 8.30 -6.22
N SER A 36 -8.83 8.66 -5.36
CA SER A 36 -9.82 9.69 -5.65
C SER A 36 -9.20 11.07 -5.95
N GLN A 37 -8.11 11.45 -5.28
CA GLN A 37 -7.43 12.73 -5.53
C GLN A 37 -6.68 12.74 -6.88
N ILE A 38 -6.27 11.56 -7.35
CA ILE A 38 -5.68 11.41 -8.69
C ILE A 38 -6.76 11.59 -9.76
N GLU A 39 -7.97 11.08 -9.51
CA GLU A 39 -9.13 11.28 -10.39
C GLU A 39 -9.62 12.74 -10.37
N GLU A 40 -9.62 13.39 -9.21
CA GLU A 40 -9.93 14.83 -9.08
C GLU A 40 -8.99 15.69 -9.94
N LYS A 41 -7.70 15.39 -10.04
CA LYS A 41 -6.78 16.11 -10.96
C LYS A 41 -7.29 16.12 -12.42
N LEU A 42 -8.00 15.08 -12.86
CA LEU A 42 -8.56 14.99 -14.21
C LEU A 42 -9.76 15.91 -14.43
N GLU A 43 -10.48 16.25 -13.36
CA GLU A 43 -11.56 17.25 -13.39
C GLU A 43 -11.02 18.70 -13.43
N GLY A 44 -9.70 18.87 -13.53
CA GLY A 44 -9.05 20.18 -13.65
C GLY A 44 -8.55 20.77 -12.33
N TYR A 45 -8.48 19.97 -11.26
CA TYR A 45 -7.90 20.39 -9.99
C TYR A 45 -6.36 20.37 -10.08
N ASP A 46 -5.73 21.47 -9.67
CA ASP A 46 -4.30 21.70 -9.93
C ASP A 46 -3.40 21.06 -8.86
N PHE A 47 -2.65 20.03 -9.24
CA PHE A 47 -1.66 19.36 -8.40
C PHE A 47 -0.32 19.23 -9.13
N GLY A 48 0.69 19.99 -8.73
CA GLY A 48 1.95 20.20 -9.45
C GLY A 48 3.01 19.07 -9.44
N TYR A 49 2.63 17.80 -9.27
CA TYR A 49 3.60 16.69 -9.11
C TYR A 49 3.69 15.77 -10.34
N LYS A 50 4.90 15.22 -10.59
CA LYS A 50 5.23 14.24 -11.64
C LYS A 50 5.34 12.84 -11.03
N ILE A 51 4.74 11.82 -11.65
CA ILE A 51 4.82 10.42 -11.17
C ILE A 51 6.26 9.90 -11.33
N SER A 52 6.87 9.41 -10.25
CA SER A 52 8.17 8.74 -10.26
C SER A 52 8.03 7.23 -10.49
N LYS A 53 9.04 6.59 -11.10
CA LYS A 53 9.14 5.12 -11.22
C LYS A 53 9.29 4.39 -9.90
N ASN A 54 9.79 5.10 -8.90
CA ASN A 54 9.97 4.60 -7.56
C ASN A 54 8.70 4.76 -6.73
N SER A 55 7.61 5.24 -7.34
CA SER A 55 6.29 5.27 -6.73
C SER A 55 5.81 3.84 -6.45
N PHE A 56 4.96 3.71 -5.44
CA PHE A 56 4.39 2.44 -5.05
C PHE A 56 2.95 2.62 -4.59
N PHE A 57 2.17 1.55 -4.69
CA PHE A 57 0.81 1.50 -4.15
C PHE A 57 0.79 0.75 -2.83
N ILE A 58 -0.01 1.25 -1.90
CA ILE A 58 -0.36 0.52 -0.68
C ILE A 58 -1.88 0.40 -0.61
N GLN A 59 -2.36 -0.83 -0.56
CA GLN A 59 -3.72 -1.12 -0.15
C GLN A 59 -3.77 -1.41 1.36
N TYR A 60 -4.56 -0.64 2.09
CA TYR A 60 -4.73 -0.82 3.52
C TYR A 60 -5.85 -1.83 3.80
N LYS A 61 -5.63 -2.73 4.76
CA LYS A 61 -6.68 -3.65 5.23
C LYS A 61 -6.89 -3.54 6.71
N ARG A 62 -8.16 -3.51 7.10
CA ARG A 62 -8.58 -3.39 8.49
C ARG A 62 -8.21 -4.64 9.31
N PRO A 63 -7.64 -4.47 10.52
CA PRO A 63 -7.47 -5.57 11.46
C PRO A 63 -8.79 -6.04 12.05
N TYR A 64 -8.92 -7.36 12.20
CA TYR A 64 -9.88 -8.02 13.08
C TYR A 64 -9.11 -8.74 14.18
N ARG A 65 -9.22 -8.26 15.42
CA ARG A 65 -8.59 -8.86 16.60
C ARG A 65 -9.49 -9.96 17.16
N VAL A 66 -8.95 -11.15 17.35
CA VAL A 66 -9.64 -12.26 18.04
C VAL A 66 -9.11 -12.33 19.48
N ILE A 67 -10.02 -12.41 20.44
CA ILE A 67 -9.75 -12.54 21.88
C ILE A 67 -10.26 -13.93 22.30
N PRO A 68 -9.50 -14.70 23.10
CA PRO A 68 -8.32 -14.31 23.90
C PRO A 68 -6.95 -14.47 23.21
N GLU A 69 -6.88 -15.00 22.01
CA GLU A 69 -5.62 -15.37 21.35
C GLU A 69 -4.74 -14.17 20.93
N ASP A 70 -5.23 -12.95 21.14
CA ASP A 70 -4.62 -11.68 20.75
C ASP A 70 -4.05 -11.67 19.32
N THR A 71 -4.76 -12.34 18.42
CA THR A 71 -4.32 -12.56 17.04
C THR A 71 -5.09 -11.66 16.10
N TYR A 72 -4.37 -11.00 15.20
CA TYR A 72 -4.94 -10.17 14.16
C TYR A 72 -5.16 -10.93 12.86
N TYR A 73 -6.31 -10.68 12.24
CA TYR A 73 -6.69 -11.22 10.95
C TYR A 73 -7.08 -10.10 10.00
N TRP A 74 -6.84 -10.33 8.71
CA TRP A 74 -7.20 -9.39 7.65
C TRP A 74 -7.99 -10.12 6.56
N LYS A 75 -9.05 -9.48 6.07
CA LYS A 75 -9.85 -10.00 4.96
C LYS A 75 -9.27 -9.51 3.64
N ILE A 76 -8.93 -10.44 2.76
CA ILE A 76 -8.43 -10.16 1.42
C ILE A 76 -9.51 -10.55 0.42
N ASP A 77 -9.97 -9.57 -0.34
CA ASP A 77 -10.79 -9.83 -1.53
C ASP A 77 -9.89 -10.29 -2.67
N ILE A 78 -10.21 -11.45 -3.25
CA ILE A 78 -9.39 -12.10 -4.26
C ILE A 78 -9.49 -11.40 -5.61
N GLU A 79 -10.64 -10.82 -5.93
CA GLU A 79 -10.86 -10.10 -7.18
C GLU A 79 -10.11 -8.76 -7.15
N GLN A 80 -10.19 -8.03 -6.03
CA GLN A 80 -9.40 -6.80 -5.84
C GLN A 80 -7.90 -7.08 -5.97
N LEU A 81 -7.40 -8.13 -5.31
CA LEU A 81 -5.99 -8.53 -5.37
C LEU A 81 -5.54 -8.87 -6.80
N ARG A 82 -6.36 -9.63 -7.54
CA ARG A 82 -6.08 -9.98 -8.95
C ARG A 82 -6.07 -8.74 -9.82
N THR A 83 -7.02 -7.84 -9.62
CA THR A 83 -7.13 -6.60 -10.38
C THR A 83 -5.88 -5.74 -10.17
N ILE A 84 -5.50 -5.51 -8.91
CA ILE A 84 -4.26 -4.81 -8.54
C ILE A 84 -3.03 -5.44 -9.21
N ASN A 85 -2.87 -6.76 -9.13
CA ASN A 85 -1.73 -7.44 -9.74
C ASN A 85 -1.72 -7.40 -11.28
N SER A 86 -2.90 -7.41 -11.91
CA SER A 86 -3.03 -7.35 -13.36
C SER A 86 -2.79 -5.94 -13.93
N LYS A 87 -3.03 -4.91 -13.12
CA LYS A 87 -3.01 -3.51 -13.54
C LYS A 87 -1.76 -2.75 -13.08
N ALA A 88 -1.03 -3.26 -12.10
CA ALA A 88 0.23 -2.65 -11.66
C ALA A 88 1.36 -2.87 -12.69
N GLU A 89 1.32 -2.12 -13.80
CA GLU A 89 2.31 -2.15 -14.90
C GLU A 89 3.70 -1.64 -14.45
N GLY A 90 4.45 -2.49 -13.75
CA GLY A 90 5.80 -2.18 -13.27
C GLY A 90 5.87 -1.37 -11.98
N ILE A 91 4.73 -1.04 -11.36
CA ILE A 91 4.66 -0.37 -10.06
C ILE A 91 4.62 -1.41 -8.94
N ASN A 92 5.43 -1.19 -7.89
CA ASN A 92 5.38 -2.05 -6.71
C ASN A 92 4.07 -1.83 -5.94
N THR A 93 3.29 -2.89 -5.74
CA THR A 93 2.08 -2.83 -4.92
C THR A 93 2.22 -3.69 -3.66
N TYR A 94 1.85 -3.10 -2.53
CA TYR A 94 1.89 -3.71 -1.21
C TYR A 94 0.53 -3.66 -0.53
N TYR A 95 0.33 -4.57 0.41
CA TYR A 95 -0.74 -4.49 1.39
C TYR A 95 -0.14 -4.06 2.72
N ALA A 96 -0.73 -3.06 3.37
CA ALA A 96 -0.44 -2.71 4.75
C ALA A 96 -1.52 -3.33 5.65
N LEU A 97 -1.05 -4.14 6.62
CA LEU A 97 -1.84 -4.98 7.50
C LEU A 97 -1.54 -4.56 8.95
N PRO A 98 -2.24 -3.53 9.47
CA PRO A 98 -2.02 -3.02 10.82
C PRO A 98 -2.41 -4.09 11.85
N SER A 99 -1.59 -4.28 12.88
CA SER A 99 -1.84 -5.17 14.02
C SER A 99 -1.97 -4.39 15.32
N PHE A 100 -2.70 -3.27 15.28
CA PHE A 100 -3.01 -2.45 16.45
C PHE A 100 -4.48 -2.00 16.41
N GLY A 101 -5.00 -1.56 17.56
CA GLY A 101 -6.38 -1.06 17.67
C GLY A 101 -6.57 0.06 18.69
N ASP A 102 -5.53 0.43 19.43
CA ASP A 102 -5.57 1.49 20.43
C ASP A 102 -4.67 2.67 20.05
N SER A 103 -4.73 3.74 20.85
CA SER A 103 -3.95 4.95 20.65
C SER A 103 -2.45 4.74 20.81
N ALA A 104 -2.01 3.75 21.59
CA ALA A 104 -0.58 3.48 21.76
C ALA A 104 0.01 2.96 20.45
N GLY A 105 -0.70 2.05 19.77
CA GLY A 105 -0.32 1.55 18.46
C GLY A 105 -0.24 2.62 17.37
N TRP A 106 -0.91 3.76 17.52
CA TRP A 106 -0.83 4.87 16.55
C TRP A 106 0.54 5.54 16.52
N TYR A 107 1.24 5.63 17.66
CA TYR A 107 2.57 6.22 17.75
C TYR A 107 3.66 5.30 17.20
N GLU A 108 3.38 4.00 17.14
CA GLU A 108 4.29 2.95 16.65
C GLU A 108 3.71 2.26 15.42
N ALA A 109 2.93 2.98 14.60
CA ALA A 109 2.08 2.36 13.58
C ALA A 109 2.87 1.51 12.58
N LEU A 110 4.08 1.93 12.18
CA LEU A 110 4.93 1.14 11.28
C LEU A 110 5.42 -0.15 11.92
N GLU A 111 5.93 -0.08 13.15
CA GLU A 111 6.41 -1.27 13.88
C GLU A 111 5.28 -2.26 14.14
N ASN A 112 4.06 -1.74 14.33
CA ASN A 112 2.83 -2.52 14.50
C ASN A 112 2.07 -2.75 13.19
N THR A 113 2.73 -2.67 12.03
CA THR A 113 2.13 -2.98 10.74
C THR A 113 2.96 -4.01 9.99
N PHE A 114 2.27 -5.04 9.50
CA PHE A 114 2.83 -5.98 8.56
C PHE A 114 2.61 -5.51 7.13
N PHE A 115 3.53 -5.88 6.25
CA PHE A 115 3.47 -5.58 4.84
C PHE A 115 3.65 -6.86 4.03
N ILE A 116 3.06 -6.88 2.83
CA ILE A 116 3.29 -7.94 1.86
C ILE A 116 3.10 -7.42 0.45
N ASN A 117 4.01 -7.79 -0.46
CA ASN A 117 3.84 -7.50 -1.89
C ASN A 117 2.63 -8.27 -2.46
N ALA A 118 1.80 -7.61 -3.27
CA ALA A 118 0.55 -8.15 -3.78
C ALA A 118 0.74 -9.43 -4.62
N LEU A 119 1.79 -9.55 -5.43
CA LEU A 119 2.09 -10.77 -6.19
C LEU A 119 2.47 -11.93 -5.26
N SER A 120 3.24 -11.65 -4.21
CA SER A 120 3.58 -12.64 -3.18
C SER A 120 2.34 -13.11 -2.42
N LEU A 121 1.46 -12.17 -2.05
CA LEU A 121 0.21 -12.47 -1.36
C LEU A 121 -0.68 -13.40 -2.20
N GLU A 122 -0.86 -13.11 -3.50
CA GLU A 122 -1.68 -13.94 -4.38
C GLU A 122 -1.13 -15.37 -4.50
N LYS A 123 0.19 -15.52 -4.65
CA LYS A 123 0.86 -16.84 -4.70
C LYS A 123 0.63 -17.63 -3.42
N GLN A 124 0.78 -16.99 -2.25
CA GLN A 124 0.59 -17.65 -0.96
C GLN A 124 -0.88 -18.03 -0.73
N ILE A 125 -1.83 -17.15 -1.07
CA ILE A 125 -3.26 -17.44 -1.00
C ILE A 125 -3.63 -18.63 -1.89
N LYS A 126 -3.17 -18.67 -3.16
CA LYS A 126 -3.42 -19.80 -4.06
C LYS A 126 -2.97 -21.14 -3.47
N LYS A 127 -1.83 -21.15 -2.77
CA LYS A 127 -1.31 -22.34 -2.07
C LYS A 127 -2.21 -22.76 -0.91
N ILE A 128 -2.66 -21.81 -0.09
CA ILE A 128 -3.50 -22.08 1.09
C ILE A 128 -4.92 -22.49 0.70
N SER A 129 -5.50 -21.87 -0.33
CA SER A 129 -6.84 -22.18 -0.82
C SER A 129 -6.89 -23.49 -1.61
N ARG A 130 -5.74 -24.12 -1.91
CA ARG A 130 -5.61 -25.31 -2.78
C ARG A 130 -6.31 -25.12 -4.12
N GLY A 131 -6.24 -23.92 -4.67
CA GLY A 131 -6.89 -23.57 -5.94
C GLY A 131 -8.41 -23.43 -5.89
N LYS A 132 -9.06 -23.51 -4.72
CA LYS A 132 -10.49 -23.23 -4.59
C LYS A 132 -10.77 -21.77 -4.93
N ASN A 133 -11.83 -21.55 -5.71
CA ASN A 133 -12.31 -20.21 -6.03
C ASN A 133 -13.08 -19.65 -4.83
N VAL A 134 -12.45 -18.75 -4.07
CA VAL A 134 -13.05 -18.07 -2.92
C VAL A 134 -13.10 -16.58 -3.22
N LYS A 135 -14.21 -15.91 -2.88
CA LYS A 135 -14.34 -14.46 -3.05
C LYS A 135 -13.43 -13.69 -2.10
N THR A 136 -13.42 -14.11 -0.84
CA THR A 136 -12.64 -13.49 0.23
C THR A 136 -11.93 -14.56 1.04
N ILE A 137 -10.72 -14.27 1.51
CA ILE A 137 -9.98 -15.12 2.44
C ILE A 137 -9.50 -14.31 3.64
N SER A 138 -9.62 -14.88 4.83
CA SER A 138 -9.04 -14.32 6.05
C SER A 138 -7.62 -14.85 6.24
N ILE A 139 -6.66 -13.94 6.40
CA ILE A 139 -5.24 -14.25 6.57
C ILE A 139 -4.75 -13.78 7.94
N ASN A 140 -3.69 -14.37 8.45
CA ASN A 140 -2.96 -13.93 9.64
C ASN A 140 -1.45 -14.18 9.45
N SER A 141 -0.64 -13.72 10.40
CA SER A 141 0.83 -13.86 10.40
C SER A 141 1.32 -15.31 10.54
N GLU A 142 0.48 -16.23 11.03
CA GLU A 142 0.81 -17.65 11.14
C GLU A 142 0.64 -18.40 9.82
N LYS A 143 -0.35 -18.01 9.00
CA LYS A 143 -0.72 -18.68 7.75
C LYS A 143 0.01 -18.12 6.54
N ILE A 144 0.34 -16.84 6.56
CA ILE A 144 1.02 -16.13 5.47
C ILE A 144 2.31 -15.54 6.01
N ARG A 145 3.38 -15.67 5.23
CA ARG A 145 4.63 -14.98 5.52
C ARG A 145 4.46 -13.50 5.22
N LEU A 146 4.45 -12.71 6.28
CA LEU A 146 4.37 -11.26 6.26
C LEU A 146 5.73 -10.63 6.60
N ASP A 147 5.96 -9.43 6.08
CA ASP A 147 7.17 -8.66 6.33
C ASP A 147 6.88 -7.56 7.35
N ASN A 148 7.67 -7.49 8.41
CA ASN A 148 7.59 -6.37 9.36
C ASN A 148 8.30 -5.12 8.79
N TRP A 149 8.13 -4.00 9.48
CA TRP A 149 8.75 -2.74 9.08
C TRP A 149 10.26 -2.82 8.94
N LYS A 150 10.97 -3.46 9.88
CA LYS A 150 12.42 -3.66 9.79
C LYS A 150 12.87 -4.28 8.46
N LYS A 151 12.11 -5.24 7.94
CA LYS A 151 12.40 -5.85 6.63
C LYS A 151 11.98 -4.94 5.47
N MET A 152 10.81 -4.31 5.55
CA MET A 152 10.33 -3.38 4.51
C MET A 152 11.23 -2.17 4.33
N ASN A 153 11.70 -1.58 5.42
CA ASN A 153 12.69 -0.52 5.43
C ASN A 153 13.90 -0.90 4.56
N ARG A 154 14.48 -2.08 4.76
CA ARG A 154 15.62 -2.55 3.94
C ARG A 154 15.27 -2.63 2.45
N ILE A 155 14.05 -3.03 2.11
CA ILE A 155 13.57 -3.08 0.73
C ILE A 155 13.48 -1.67 0.14
N PHE A 156 12.84 -0.73 0.84
CA PHE A 156 12.72 0.65 0.40
C PHE A 156 14.09 1.33 0.26
N ALA A 157 14.95 1.23 1.27
CA ALA A 157 16.29 1.78 1.24
C ALA A 157 17.14 1.18 0.10
N ALA A 158 17.07 -0.14 -0.12
CA ALA A 158 17.80 -0.79 -1.21
C ALA A 158 17.29 -0.39 -2.60
N HIS A 159 15.97 -0.24 -2.77
CA HIS A 159 15.39 0.19 -4.04
C HIS A 159 15.86 1.60 -4.41
N LEU A 160 15.85 2.51 -3.43
CA LEU A 160 16.31 3.90 -3.60
C LEU A 160 17.81 4.00 -3.90
N ASN A 161 18.65 3.21 -3.22
CA ASN A 161 20.10 3.23 -3.41
C ASN A 161 20.55 2.68 -4.78
N ASN A 162 19.82 1.74 -5.37
CA ASN A 162 20.14 1.21 -6.70
C ASN A 162 19.89 2.22 -7.84
N VAL A 163 19.00 3.19 -7.63
CA VAL A 163 18.62 4.18 -8.66
C VAL A 163 19.66 5.27 -8.84
N ALA A 164 20.47 5.57 -7.81
CA ALA A 164 21.61 6.48 -7.94
C ALA A 164 22.64 6.04 -9.00
N ILE A 165 22.56 4.78 -9.47
CA ILE A 165 23.53 4.15 -10.37
C ILE A 165 22.98 4.00 -11.80
N THR A 166 21.66 4.04 -12.03
CA THR A 166 21.06 3.86 -13.36
C THR A 166 20.13 5.00 -13.74
N LYS A 167 20.67 6.00 -14.47
CA LYS A 167 19.87 6.92 -15.29
C LYS A 167 19.25 6.12 -16.44
N ILE A 168 18.02 5.66 -16.25
CA ILE A 168 17.22 5.05 -17.32
C ILE A 168 16.24 6.11 -17.80
N ASP A 169 16.46 6.61 -19.02
CA ASP A 169 15.50 7.42 -19.76
C ASP A 169 14.21 6.62 -19.93
N VAL A 170 13.09 7.13 -19.44
CA VAL A 170 11.80 6.49 -19.70
C VAL A 170 10.68 7.52 -19.86
N HIS A 171 9.83 7.20 -20.82
CA HIS A 171 8.51 7.78 -21.00
C HIS A 171 7.70 7.74 -19.69
N ASP A 172 7.49 8.94 -19.16
CA ASP A 172 6.43 9.27 -18.24
C ASP A 172 5.10 9.10 -18.99
N ASP A 173 4.30 8.10 -18.64
CA ASP A 173 2.91 8.15 -19.06
C ASP A 173 2.03 7.96 -17.83
N LEU A 174 1.67 9.11 -17.25
CA LEU A 174 0.59 9.24 -16.27
C LEU A 174 -0.63 8.42 -16.72
N ASN A 175 -0.88 8.36 -18.03
CA ASN A 175 -1.96 7.59 -18.65
C ASN A 175 -1.88 6.08 -18.36
N ILE A 176 -0.70 5.49 -18.24
CA ILE A 176 -0.55 4.08 -17.87
C ILE A 176 -1.04 3.88 -16.44
N VAL A 177 -0.51 4.65 -15.49
CA VAL A 177 -0.91 4.58 -14.07
C VAL A 177 -2.39 4.87 -13.90
N LEU A 178 -2.92 5.83 -14.65
CA LEU A 178 -4.33 6.19 -14.66
C LEU A 178 -5.21 5.09 -15.26
N SER A 179 -4.79 4.46 -16.35
CA SER A 179 -5.50 3.33 -16.95
C SER A 179 -5.58 2.13 -15.99
N SER A 180 -4.52 1.91 -15.21
CA SER A 180 -4.47 0.91 -14.15
C SER A 180 -5.46 1.18 -13.01
N ILE A 181 -5.73 2.46 -12.73
CA ILE A 181 -6.55 2.93 -11.63
C ILE A 181 -8.04 3.04 -12.01
N HIS A 182 -8.34 3.49 -13.23
CA HIS A 182 -9.71 3.77 -13.69
C HIS A 182 -10.61 2.53 -13.67
N GLU A 183 -10.04 1.33 -13.84
CA GLU A 183 -10.78 0.06 -13.82
C GLU A 183 -10.93 -0.57 -12.42
N LEU A 184 -10.44 0.07 -11.36
CA LEU A 184 -10.62 -0.41 -9.99
C LEU A 184 -12.06 -0.14 -9.50
N ASP A 185 -12.62 -1.05 -8.70
CA ASP A 185 -13.90 -0.80 -8.01
C ASP A 185 -13.75 0.24 -6.90
N GLU A 186 -14.85 0.92 -6.53
CA GLU A 186 -14.88 1.97 -5.50
C GLU A 186 -14.31 1.52 -4.13
N ASP A 187 -14.55 0.26 -3.74
CA ASP A 187 -14.01 -0.26 -2.48
C ASP A 187 -12.48 -0.43 -2.56
N THR A 188 -11.94 -0.79 -3.72
CA THR A 188 -10.49 -0.81 -3.96
C THR A 188 -9.91 0.60 -3.97
N LYS A 189 -10.54 1.55 -4.67
CA LYS A 189 -10.09 2.94 -4.76
C LYS A 189 -10.04 3.63 -3.39
N SER A 190 -11.07 3.43 -2.58
CA SER A 190 -11.19 4.03 -1.25
C SER A 190 -10.22 3.47 -0.20
N SER A 191 -9.58 2.32 -0.47
CA SER A 191 -8.62 1.67 0.44
C SER A 191 -7.20 1.59 -0.11
N THR A 192 -6.93 2.19 -1.28
CA THR A 192 -5.63 2.14 -1.94
C THR A 192 -5.07 3.55 -2.11
N TRP A 193 -3.83 3.73 -1.69
CA TRP A 193 -3.12 4.99 -1.79
C TRP A 193 -1.89 4.83 -2.69
N MET A 194 -1.65 5.85 -3.50
CA MET A 194 -0.43 5.98 -4.30
C MET A 194 0.57 6.84 -3.54
N TYR A 195 1.82 6.41 -3.51
CA TYR A 195 2.92 7.18 -2.94
C TYR A 195 3.86 7.58 -4.05
N ILE A 196 3.88 8.88 -4.37
CA ILE A 196 4.76 9.44 -5.39
C ILE A 196 6.06 9.89 -4.73
N LEU A 197 7.19 9.29 -5.10
CA LEU A 197 8.50 9.75 -4.66
C LEU A 197 8.93 10.99 -5.47
N GLU A 198 9.40 12.03 -4.81
CA GLU A 198 10.07 13.17 -5.45
C GLU A 198 11.46 12.72 -5.96
N GLU A 199 11.70 12.82 -7.27
CA GLU A 199 13.04 12.63 -7.83
C GLU A 199 13.79 13.97 -7.82
N ASP A 200 15.02 13.95 -7.33
CA ASP A 200 15.92 15.10 -7.39
C ASP A 200 16.18 15.43 -8.88
N LYS A 201 15.99 16.71 -9.25
CA LYS A 201 16.20 17.21 -10.62
C LYS A 201 17.66 17.11 -11.06
#